data_AF-A0A800N3K8-F1
#
_entry.id   AF-A0A800N3K8-F1
#
_cell.length_a   1.000
_cell.length_b   1.000
_cell.length_c   1.000
_cell.angle_alpha   90.00
_cell.angle_beta   90.00
_cell.angle_gamma   90.00
#
_symmetry.space_group_name_H-M   'P 1'
#
loop_
_entity.id
_entity.type
_entity.pdbx_description
1 polymer ?
#
loop_
_entity_poly.entity_id
_entity_poly.type
_entity_poly.pdbx_seq_one_letter_code
_entity_poly.pdbx_strand_id
1 'polypeptide(L)'
;MGSTLLRLIPAATLGALLASCVSGPAASHNLDELLDSNDQLRHVVELRGFSDELVLDLTGRVAVLGATVGVAVALEDDGDLLDSVHEQAVGVAAQAGQILDQVGSDQVYVGDPSLEALHQLLDLLRVPSDSLAAELRLIRQLARYASHCPGRLARERALLGMGPWLLKLKVSAPADPPRVPAEADDVSELLRHLISAWNDAPGEGIQNLQTSAEDLLDRELDLQGLWRVLKALEAVAERDKATEEMKPILFQLARTLEGRALAMALGSGLRDFDPLVRAAAMETGMRFLGPGFVLEALDSLSPSQPDSQGRVARTRVFGLFPIVPGEGLVVQRVLDQLAAGGLNLPGDMDPGLRNNTRLRVINLVIAISYDMVTFDEASRASALRALTALAPEGPGTRRKEEWEAWWREFAQQAQTSPTTETSVPPTSNATEAPVGSPTDPAINDTENV
;
A
#
# COMPACT_ATOMS: atom_id res chain seq x y z
N MET A 1 10.34 -42.48 34.01
CA MET A 1 11.41 -41.59 33.53
C MET A 1 11.48 -41.73 32.01
N GLY A 2 11.01 -40.73 31.27
CA GLY A 2 10.99 -40.78 29.80
C GLY A 2 9.96 -39.82 29.22
N SER A 3 10.35 -38.57 28.95
CA SER A 3 9.58 -37.64 28.10
C SER A 3 10.38 -36.41 27.65
N THR A 4 11.72 -36.49 27.54
CA THR A 4 12.56 -35.32 27.21
C THR A 4 13.03 -35.28 25.75
N LEU A 5 12.82 -36.34 24.97
CA LEU A 5 13.39 -36.48 23.62
C LEU A 5 12.51 -35.90 22.48
N LEU A 6 11.24 -35.57 22.73
CA LEU A 6 10.30 -35.10 21.70
C LEU A 6 10.14 -33.56 21.61
N ARG A 7 10.84 -32.78 22.44
CA ARG A 7 10.78 -31.30 22.43
C ARG A 7 12.02 -30.63 21.82
N LEU A 8 13.08 -31.37 21.55
CA LEU A 8 14.35 -30.81 21.03
C LEU A 8 14.40 -30.74 19.49
N ILE A 9 13.61 -31.59 18.81
CA ILE A 9 13.59 -31.63 17.33
C ILE A 9 13.03 -30.33 16.73
N PRO A 10 11.94 -29.71 17.25
CA PRO A 10 11.45 -28.43 16.72
C PRO A 10 12.42 -27.27 16.95
N ALA A 11 13.12 -27.25 18.09
CA ALA A 11 14.03 -26.17 18.45
C ALA A 11 15.32 -26.17 17.62
N ALA A 12 15.84 -27.35 17.28
CA ALA A 12 17.03 -27.48 16.43
C ALA A 12 16.74 -27.11 14.97
N THR A 13 15.57 -27.49 14.43
CA THR A 13 15.15 -27.09 13.07
C THR A 13 14.78 -25.61 12.99
N LEU A 14 14.12 -25.06 14.01
CA LEU A 14 13.82 -23.63 14.09
C LEU A 14 15.11 -22.81 14.24
N GLY A 15 16.06 -23.27 15.06
CA GLY A 15 17.37 -22.64 15.22
C GLY A 15 18.20 -22.64 13.93
N ALA A 16 18.15 -23.73 13.15
CA ALA A 16 18.81 -23.81 11.84
C ALA A 16 18.15 -22.91 10.78
N LEU A 17 16.82 -22.80 10.79
CA LEU A 17 16.06 -21.89 9.92
C LEU A 17 16.33 -20.42 10.27
N LEU A 18 16.37 -20.08 11.55
CA LEU A 18 16.66 -18.71 12.02
C LEU A 18 18.13 -18.31 11.78
N ALA A 19 19.07 -19.26 11.90
CA ALA A 19 20.48 -19.03 11.57
C ALA A 19 20.74 -18.88 10.05
N SER A 20 19.80 -19.30 9.20
CA SER A 20 19.86 -19.14 7.74
C SER A 20 19.26 -17.82 7.23
N CYS A 21 18.64 -17.03 8.10
CA CYS A 21 18.11 -15.72 7.75
C CYS A 21 19.26 -14.70 7.61
N VAL A 22 19.31 -13.98 6.49
CA VAL A 22 20.37 -13.03 6.14
C VAL A 22 20.43 -11.82 7.10
N SER A 23 19.40 -11.61 7.93
CA SER A 23 19.38 -10.59 8.98
C SER A 23 18.36 -10.90 10.10
N GLY A 24 18.61 -10.37 11.31
CA GLY A 24 17.70 -10.48 12.47
C GLY A 24 16.25 -10.02 12.21
N PRO A 25 16.00 -8.96 11.42
CA PRO A 25 14.65 -8.56 11.01
C PRO A 25 13.91 -9.59 10.15
N ALA A 26 14.60 -10.36 9.30
CA ALA A 26 13.98 -11.43 8.53
C ALA A 26 13.59 -12.62 9.43
N ALA A 27 14.40 -12.88 10.46
CA ALA A 27 14.12 -13.90 11.46
C ALA A 27 12.90 -13.54 12.34
N SER A 28 12.77 -12.27 12.76
CA SER A 28 11.58 -11.81 13.50
C SER A 28 10.33 -11.78 12.62
N HIS A 29 10.47 -11.41 11.35
CA HIS A 29 9.38 -11.41 10.37
C HIS A 29 8.79 -12.81 10.15
N ASN A 30 9.64 -13.82 10.00
CA ASN A 30 9.20 -15.22 9.87
C ASN A 30 8.57 -15.76 11.18
N LEU A 31 9.02 -15.27 12.33
CA LEU A 31 8.44 -15.61 13.63
C LEU A 31 7.03 -15.03 13.80
N ASP A 32 6.81 -13.79 13.35
CA ASP A 32 5.50 -13.14 13.35
C ASP A 32 4.53 -13.79 12.34
N GLU A 33 5.02 -14.42 11.26
CA GLU A 33 4.22 -15.22 10.33
C GLU A 33 3.81 -16.59 10.88
N LEU A 34 4.62 -17.15 11.77
CA LEU A 34 4.36 -18.44 12.41
C LEU A 34 3.33 -18.35 13.54
N LEU A 35 2.93 -17.14 13.95
CA LEU A 35 1.97 -16.93 15.02
C LEU A 35 0.58 -16.61 14.45
N ASP A 36 -0.45 -17.28 14.95
CA ASP A 36 -1.84 -16.98 14.62
C ASP A 36 -2.34 -15.69 15.32
N SER A 37 -3.60 -15.34 15.10
CA SER A 37 -4.22 -14.16 15.72
C SER A 37 -4.25 -14.18 17.26
N ASN A 38 -3.92 -15.31 17.89
CA ASN A 38 -3.89 -15.53 19.34
C ASN A 38 -2.45 -15.76 19.87
N ASP A 39 -1.41 -15.43 19.09
CA ASP A 39 0.00 -15.64 19.43
C ASP A 39 0.35 -17.12 19.67
N GLN A 40 -0.35 -18.06 19.03
CA GLN A 40 0.01 -19.48 19.02
C GLN A 40 0.72 -19.88 17.72
N LEU A 41 1.70 -20.79 17.83
CA LEU A 41 2.40 -21.36 16.66
C LEU A 41 1.40 -22.05 15.72
N ARG A 42 1.23 -21.52 14.51
CA ARG A 42 0.56 -22.20 13.41
C ARG A 42 1.33 -23.49 13.09
N HIS A 43 0.59 -24.57 12.85
CA HIS A 43 1.11 -25.87 12.42
C HIS A 43 2.17 -25.75 11.30
N VAL A 44 3.14 -26.66 11.35
CA VAL A 44 4.28 -26.90 10.44
C VAL A 44 4.03 -26.39 9.02
N VAL A 45 4.74 -25.32 8.66
CA VAL A 45 4.78 -24.80 7.29
C VAL A 45 5.64 -25.74 6.44
N GLU A 46 5.04 -26.39 5.44
CA GLU A 46 5.79 -27.00 4.35
C GLU A 46 6.27 -25.85 3.43
N LEU A 47 7.59 -25.63 3.36
CA LEU A 47 8.24 -24.62 2.50
C LEU A 47 8.08 -25.01 1.01
N ARG A 48 6.89 -24.86 0.43
CA ARG A 48 6.68 -25.07 -1.02
C ARG A 48 7.03 -23.82 -1.81
N GLY A 49 7.92 -24.02 -2.79
CA GLY A 49 8.54 -22.97 -3.61
C GLY A 49 10.07 -22.99 -3.51
N PHE A 50 10.60 -23.54 -2.42
CA PHE A 50 12.02 -23.80 -2.21
C PHE A 50 12.33 -25.29 -2.05
N SER A 51 11.33 -26.17 -1.93
CA SER A 51 11.54 -27.57 -1.54
C SER A 51 12.57 -28.30 -2.39
N ASP A 52 12.58 -28.14 -3.71
CA ASP A 52 13.49 -28.94 -4.55
C ASP A 52 14.94 -28.43 -4.46
N GLU A 53 15.16 -27.11 -4.43
CA GLU A 53 16.48 -26.50 -4.23
C GLU A 53 16.98 -26.62 -2.80
N LEU A 54 16.09 -26.51 -1.81
CA LEU A 54 16.38 -26.60 -0.39
C LEU A 54 16.53 -28.06 0.04
N VAL A 55 15.84 -29.02 -0.59
CA VAL A 55 16.12 -30.46 -0.45
C VAL A 55 17.45 -30.79 -1.12
N LEU A 56 17.78 -30.25 -2.31
CA LEU A 56 19.11 -30.44 -2.90
C LEU A 56 20.23 -29.82 -2.05
N ASP A 57 20.01 -28.63 -1.48
CA ASP A 57 20.98 -27.93 -0.64
C ASP A 57 21.08 -28.54 0.78
N LEU A 58 19.98 -28.96 1.41
CA LEU A 58 19.99 -29.69 2.68
C LEU A 58 20.51 -31.11 2.51
N THR A 59 20.16 -31.83 1.44
CA THR A 59 20.72 -33.17 1.20
C THR A 59 22.20 -33.07 0.91
N GLY A 60 22.63 -32.05 0.15
CA GLY A 60 24.04 -31.71 -0.05
C GLY A 60 24.76 -31.34 1.25
N ARG A 61 24.16 -30.50 2.10
CA ARG A 61 24.76 -30.03 3.36
C ARG A 61 24.71 -31.05 4.49
N VAL A 62 23.68 -31.90 4.56
CA VAL A 62 23.58 -33.03 5.48
C VAL A 62 24.53 -34.14 5.05
N ALA A 63 24.72 -34.36 3.75
CA ALA A 63 25.79 -35.23 3.24
C ALA A 63 27.18 -34.68 3.57
N VAL A 64 27.40 -33.36 3.49
CA VAL A 64 28.66 -32.71 3.87
C VAL A 64 28.88 -32.70 5.39
N LEU A 65 27.84 -32.49 6.21
CA LEU A 65 27.88 -32.58 7.67
C LEU A 65 28.07 -34.01 8.16
N GLY A 66 27.38 -34.98 7.55
CA GLY A 66 27.58 -36.41 7.79
C GLY A 66 28.98 -36.86 7.37
N ALA A 67 29.51 -36.36 6.26
CA ALA A 67 30.88 -36.62 5.83
C ALA A 67 31.93 -35.95 6.73
N THR A 68 31.68 -34.74 7.23
CA THR A 68 32.63 -34.05 8.14
C THR A 68 32.61 -34.62 9.56
N VAL A 69 31.45 -35.02 10.08
CA VAL A 69 31.35 -35.75 11.36
C VAL A 69 31.92 -37.17 11.22
N GLY A 70 31.62 -37.85 10.10
CA GLY A 70 32.22 -39.15 9.77
C GLY A 70 33.73 -39.09 9.67
N VAL A 71 34.31 -38.07 9.01
CA VAL A 71 35.76 -37.83 8.91
C VAL A 71 36.37 -37.44 10.26
N ALA A 72 35.67 -36.66 11.10
CA ALA A 72 36.17 -36.29 12.43
C ALA A 72 36.25 -37.48 13.40
N VAL A 73 35.27 -38.38 13.36
CA VAL A 73 35.26 -39.62 14.17
C VAL A 73 36.25 -40.65 13.62
N ALA A 74 36.37 -40.72 12.30
CA ALA A 74 37.33 -41.56 11.58
C ALA A 74 38.80 -41.16 11.80
N LEU A 75 39.09 -39.89 12.06
CA LEU A 75 40.44 -39.42 12.39
C LEU A 75 40.86 -39.75 13.84
N GLU A 76 39.94 -40.26 14.67
CA GLU A 76 40.21 -40.67 16.06
C GLU A 76 40.39 -42.19 16.22
N ASP A 77 39.99 -43.02 15.25
CA ASP A 77 40.02 -44.49 15.37
C ASP A 77 40.71 -45.15 14.16
N ASP A 78 41.92 -45.67 14.39
CA ASP A 78 42.80 -46.26 13.37
C ASP A 78 42.30 -47.66 12.96
N GLY A 79 41.53 -47.71 11.87
CA GLY A 79 41.40 -48.92 11.05
C GLY A 79 40.03 -49.60 11.03
N ASP A 80 39.06 -48.98 10.36
CA ASP A 80 38.06 -49.61 9.45
C ASP A 80 37.09 -48.52 8.95
N LEU A 81 37.67 -47.45 8.38
CA LEU A 81 37.02 -46.14 8.22
C LEU A 81 35.94 -46.05 7.14
N LEU A 82 36.07 -46.79 6.02
CA LEU A 82 35.23 -46.52 4.85
C LEU A 82 33.86 -47.22 4.93
N ASP A 83 33.83 -48.43 5.48
CA ASP A 83 32.59 -49.21 5.55
C ASP A 83 31.66 -48.67 6.65
N SER A 84 32.20 -48.25 7.79
CA SER A 84 31.41 -47.67 8.90
C SER A 84 30.83 -46.29 8.56
N VAL A 85 31.59 -45.43 7.86
CA VAL A 85 31.11 -44.12 7.39
C VAL A 85 30.06 -44.29 6.29
N HIS A 86 30.23 -45.28 5.41
CA HIS A 86 29.21 -45.58 4.39
C HIS A 86 27.92 -46.10 5.02
N GLU A 87 28.02 -47.00 6.01
CA GLU A 87 26.85 -47.58 6.68
C GLU A 87 26.08 -46.55 7.51
N GLN A 88 26.78 -45.64 8.20
CA GLN A 88 26.15 -44.54 8.93
C GLN A 88 25.51 -43.50 8.00
N ALA A 89 26.17 -43.15 6.89
CA ALA A 89 25.61 -42.24 5.90
C ALA A 89 24.35 -42.83 5.23
N VAL A 90 24.37 -44.13 4.92
CA VAL A 90 23.21 -44.86 4.39
C VAL A 90 22.09 -44.94 5.43
N GLY A 91 22.41 -45.14 6.72
CA GLY A 91 21.43 -45.13 7.81
C GLY A 91 20.73 -43.77 7.96
N VAL A 92 21.48 -42.67 7.92
CA VAL A 92 20.93 -41.30 7.99
C VAL A 92 20.08 -40.99 6.76
N ALA A 93 20.51 -41.39 5.56
CA ALA A 93 19.74 -41.22 4.34
C ALA A 93 18.44 -42.04 4.34
N ALA A 94 18.47 -43.27 4.85
CA ALA A 94 17.29 -44.12 4.98
C ALA A 94 16.31 -43.56 6.03
N GLN A 95 16.81 -43.02 7.14
CA GLN A 95 15.98 -42.40 8.17
C GLN A 95 15.34 -41.09 7.67
N ALA A 96 16.08 -40.30 6.88
CA ALA A 96 15.53 -39.14 6.18
C ALA A 96 14.45 -39.54 5.16
N GLY A 97 14.66 -40.63 4.41
CA GLY A 97 13.66 -41.19 3.50
C GLY A 97 12.38 -41.65 4.22
N GLN A 98 12.51 -42.28 5.39
CA GLN A 98 11.35 -42.71 6.20
C GLN A 98 10.58 -41.53 6.79
N ILE A 99 11.28 -40.45 7.21
CA ILE A 99 10.63 -39.22 7.67
C ILE A 99 9.88 -38.56 6.53
N LEU A 100 10.46 -38.53 5.32
CA LEU A 100 9.81 -37.99 4.12
C LEU A 100 8.60 -38.82 3.69
N ASP A 101 8.67 -40.15 3.76
CA ASP A 101 7.52 -41.03 3.48
C ASP A 101 6.42 -40.89 4.54
N GLN A 102 6.77 -40.71 5.81
CA GLN A 102 5.78 -40.45 6.87
C GLN A 102 5.09 -39.10 6.68
N VAL A 103 5.84 -38.05 6.33
CA VAL A 103 5.28 -36.72 6.00
C VAL A 103 4.44 -36.77 4.72
N GLY A 104 4.80 -37.61 3.74
CA GLY A 104 4.02 -37.83 2.52
C GLY A 104 2.72 -38.61 2.71
N SER A 105 2.60 -39.39 3.79
CA SER A 105 1.44 -40.25 4.06
C SER A 105 0.34 -39.59 4.89
N ASP A 106 0.68 -38.60 5.72
CA ASP A 106 -0.27 -37.71 6.40
C ASP A 106 -0.48 -36.43 5.57
N GLN A 107 -1.08 -36.56 4.39
CA GLN A 107 -1.56 -35.40 3.63
C GLN A 107 -2.78 -34.79 4.32
N VAL A 108 -2.55 -34.12 5.44
CA VAL A 108 -3.43 -33.04 5.87
C VAL A 108 -3.38 -32.01 4.75
N TYR A 109 -4.52 -31.75 4.12
CA TYR A 109 -4.65 -30.67 3.15
C TYR A 109 -4.33 -29.35 3.86
N VAL A 110 -3.06 -28.92 3.81
CA VAL A 110 -2.63 -27.59 4.21
C VAL A 110 -3.10 -26.68 3.08
N GLY A 111 -4.23 -26.01 3.30
CA GLY A 111 -4.79 -25.07 2.33
C GLY A 111 -3.75 -24.03 1.93
N ASP A 112 -3.79 -23.59 0.67
CA ASP A 112 -2.92 -22.53 0.18
C ASP A 112 -3.08 -21.28 1.08
N PRO A 113 -2.02 -20.83 1.78
CA PRO A 113 -2.10 -19.72 2.72
C PRO A 113 -2.55 -18.41 2.03
N SER A 114 -2.30 -18.27 0.73
CA SER A 114 -2.77 -17.13 -0.05
C SER A 114 -4.29 -17.15 -0.27
N LEU A 115 -4.88 -18.34 -0.41
CA LEU A 115 -6.33 -18.51 -0.50
C LEU A 115 -6.99 -18.36 0.86
N GLU A 116 -6.38 -18.86 1.94
CA GLU A 116 -6.88 -18.64 3.31
C GLU A 116 -6.93 -17.14 3.63
N ALA A 117 -5.85 -16.41 3.35
CA ALA A 117 -5.77 -14.96 3.49
C ALA A 117 -6.88 -14.23 2.72
N LEU A 118 -7.14 -14.64 1.48
CA LEU A 118 -8.21 -14.07 0.66
C LEU A 118 -9.60 -14.35 1.27
N HIS A 119 -9.88 -15.57 1.73
CA HIS A 119 -11.16 -15.89 2.36
C HIS A 119 -11.39 -15.08 3.63
N GLN A 120 -10.38 -14.99 4.50
CA GLN A 120 -10.45 -14.19 5.73
C GLN A 120 -10.71 -12.72 5.42
N LEU A 121 -10.06 -12.16 4.40
CA LEU A 121 -10.28 -10.78 3.96
C LEU A 121 -11.70 -10.58 3.42
N LEU A 122 -12.22 -11.51 2.62
CA LEU A 122 -13.58 -11.41 2.09
C LEU A 122 -14.64 -11.49 3.18
N ASP A 123 -14.43 -12.32 4.19
CA ASP A 123 -15.33 -12.38 5.35
C ASP A 123 -15.25 -11.11 6.18
N LEU A 124 -14.05 -10.58 6.40
CA LEU A 124 -13.83 -9.30 7.09
C LEU A 124 -14.55 -8.13 6.38
N LEU A 125 -14.52 -8.09 5.04
CA LEU A 125 -15.18 -7.05 4.24
C LEU A 125 -16.71 -7.14 4.24
N ARG A 126 -17.29 -8.28 4.64
CA ARG A 126 -18.76 -8.46 4.71
C ARG A 126 -19.37 -7.99 6.01
N VAL A 127 -18.57 -7.89 7.08
CA VAL A 127 -19.06 -7.54 8.41
C VAL A 127 -19.14 -6.02 8.53
N PRO A 128 -20.33 -5.44 8.80
CA PRO A 128 -20.44 -4.01 9.06
C PRO A 128 -19.64 -3.63 10.31
N SER A 129 -18.95 -2.49 10.25
CA SER A 129 -18.17 -1.98 11.38
C SER A 129 -19.05 -1.10 12.26
N ASP A 130 -19.72 -1.71 13.23
CA ASP A 130 -20.67 -1.04 14.12
C ASP A 130 -20.02 -0.43 15.38
N SER A 131 -18.72 -0.69 15.60
CA SER A 131 -17.95 -0.17 16.73
C SER A 131 -16.57 0.32 16.32
N LEU A 132 -15.97 1.20 17.14
CA LEU A 132 -14.61 1.69 16.92
C LEU A 132 -13.59 0.54 16.90
N ALA A 133 -13.74 -0.45 17.79
CA ALA A 133 -12.85 -1.62 17.82
C ALA A 133 -12.94 -2.45 16.52
N ALA A 134 -14.16 -2.68 16.00
CA ALA A 134 -14.35 -3.39 14.73
C ALA A 134 -13.74 -2.62 13.56
N GLU A 135 -13.87 -1.30 13.55
CA GLU A 135 -13.29 -0.43 12.54
C GLU A 135 -11.75 -0.44 12.57
N LEU A 136 -11.16 -0.29 13.77
CA LEU A 136 -9.72 -0.38 13.99
C LEU A 136 -9.18 -1.73 13.49
N ARG A 137 -9.84 -2.83 13.83
CA ARG A 137 -9.50 -4.17 13.36
C ARG A 137 -9.54 -4.26 11.83
N LEU A 138 -10.62 -3.78 11.21
CA LEU A 138 -10.80 -3.82 9.76
C LEU A 138 -9.71 -3.02 9.03
N ILE A 139 -9.48 -1.77 9.41
CA ILE A 139 -8.47 -0.90 8.78
C ILE A 139 -7.07 -1.47 8.98
N ARG A 140 -6.76 -1.93 10.20
CA ARG A 140 -5.49 -2.58 10.52
C ARG A 140 -5.25 -3.81 9.64
N GLN A 141 -6.24 -4.67 9.46
CA GLN A 141 -6.12 -5.84 8.60
C GLN A 141 -6.01 -5.45 7.13
N LEU A 142 -6.82 -4.51 6.64
CA LEU A 142 -6.71 -4.03 5.25
C LEU A 142 -5.32 -3.49 4.93
N ALA A 143 -4.78 -2.62 5.79
CA ALA A 143 -3.44 -2.06 5.60
C ALA A 143 -2.34 -3.15 5.64
N ARG A 144 -2.47 -4.13 6.54
CA ARG A 144 -1.56 -5.29 6.60
C ARG A 144 -1.65 -6.13 5.33
N TYR A 145 -2.86 -6.50 4.92
CA TYR A 145 -3.07 -7.34 3.73
C TYR A 145 -2.58 -6.64 2.48
N ALA A 146 -2.88 -5.35 2.29
CA ALA A 146 -2.45 -4.59 1.13
C ALA A 146 -0.92 -4.51 0.97
N SER A 147 -0.17 -4.49 2.07
CA SER A 147 1.27 -4.19 2.05
C SER A 147 2.18 -5.40 2.26
N HIS A 148 1.73 -6.39 3.05
CA HIS A 148 2.59 -7.49 3.51
C HIS A 148 2.03 -8.89 3.18
N CYS A 149 0.82 -9.03 2.65
CA CYS A 149 0.31 -10.36 2.35
C CYS A 149 1.05 -10.99 1.15
N PRO A 150 1.52 -12.23 1.24
CA PRO A 150 2.19 -12.89 0.11
C PRO A 150 1.25 -13.08 -1.09
N GLY A 151 -0.04 -13.29 -0.84
CA GLY A 151 -1.05 -13.50 -1.88
C GLY A 151 -1.42 -12.22 -2.63
N ARG A 152 -1.03 -12.12 -3.91
CA ARG A 152 -1.37 -10.97 -4.76
C ARG A 152 -2.87 -10.66 -4.84
N LEU A 153 -3.72 -11.69 -4.80
CA LEU A 153 -5.18 -11.51 -4.83
C LEU A 153 -5.69 -10.89 -3.53
N ALA A 154 -5.13 -11.27 -2.38
CA ALA A 154 -5.47 -10.65 -1.11
C ALA A 154 -5.00 -9.19 -1.05
N ARG A 155 -3.79 -8.89 -1.56
CA ARG A 155 -3.30 -7.51 -1.69
C ARG A 155 -4.20 -6.65 -2.59
N GLU A 156 -4.54 -7.15 -3.77
CA GLU A 156 -5.47 -6.50 -4.70
C GLU A 156 -6.82 -6.23 -4.05
N ARG A 157 -7.44 -7.25 -3.45
CA ARG A 157 -8.74 -7.09 -2.78
C ARG A 157 -8.68 -6.15 -1.58
N ALA A 158 -7.58 -6.13 -0.83
CA ALA A 158 -7.42 -5.22 0.29
C ALA A 158 -7.39 -3.77 -0.20
N LEU A 159 -6.61 -3.48 -1.25
CA LEU A 159 -6.55 -2.14 -1.85
C LEU A 159 -7.91 -1.67 -2.37
N LEU A 160 -8.67 -2.53 -3.05
CA LEU A 160 -10.03 -2.19 -3.49
C LEU A 160 -10.99 -1.99 -2.31
N GLY A 161 -10.85 -2.79 -1.25
CA GLY A 161 -11.66 -2.72 -0.04
C GLY A 161 -11.39 -1.48 0.83
N MET A 162 -10.22 -0.84 0.71
CA MET A 162 -9.86 0.36 1.46
C MET A 162 -10.60 1.64 0.98
N GLY A 163 -11.15 1.62 -0.24
CA GLY A 163 -11.74 2.79 -0.88
C GLY A 163 -12.72 3.61 -0.03
N PRO A 164 -13.78 3.00 0.51
CA PRO A 164 -14.74 3.70 1.39
C PRO A 164 -14.08 4.32 2.63
N TRP A 165 -13.02 3.72 3.16
CA TRP A 165 -12.30 4.19 4.34
C TRP A 165 -11.40 5.37 4.02
N LEU A 166 -10.77 5.40 2.85
CA LEU A 166 -10.01 6.57 2.37
C LEU A 166 -10.91 7.81 2.34
N LEU A 167 -12.14 7.66 1.83
CA LEU A 167 -13.13 8.74 1.78
C LEU A 167 -13.60 9.14 3.19
N LYS A 168 -13.97 8.16 4.03
CA LYS A 168 -14.43 8.40 5.41
C LYS A 168 -13.39 9.17 6.23
N LEU A 169 -12.12 8.80 6.09
CA LEU A 169 -10.99 9.37 6.83
C LEU A 169 -10.36 10.58 6.16
N LYS A 170 -10.85 10.98 4.97
CA LYS A 170 -10.32 12.10 4.18
C LYS A 170 -8.81 11.98 3.94
N VAL A 171 -8.33 10.77 3.62
CA VAL A 171 -6.93 10.55 3.25
C VAL A 171 -6.64 11.35 1.98
N SER A 172 -5.68 12.26 2.05
CA SER A 172 -5.43 13.24 0.97
C SER A 172 -4.50 12.71 -0.12
N ALA A 173 -3.54 11.86 0.23
CA ALA A 173 -2.57 11.31 -0.71
C ALA A 173 -2.00 9.96 -0.20
N PRO A 174 -1.47 9.11 -1.09
CA PRO A 174 -0.62 8.00 -0.69
C PRO A 174 0.63 8.51 0.04
N ALA A 175 1.17 7.71 0.95
CA ALA A 175 2.36 8.05 1.73
C ALA A 175 3.44 6.97 1.61
N ASP A 176 4.68 7.39 1.81
CA ASP A 176 5.82 6.49 1.88
C ASP A 176 6.04 6.11 3.34
N PRO A 177 6.54 4.90 3.61
CA PRO A 177 7.03 4.61 4.96
C PRO A 177 8.13 5.62 5.33
N PRO A 178 8.22 6.03 6.61
CA PRO A 178 9.28 6.92 7.07
C PRO A 178 10.65 6.28 6.80
N ARG A 179 11.65 7.12 6.51
CA ARG A 179 13.02 6.65 6.22
C ARG A 179 13.68 6.04 7.46
N VAL A 180 13.38 6.58 8.62
CA VAL A 180 13.90 6.13 9.91
C VAL A 180 12.69 5.92 10.82
N PRO A 181 12.02 4.75 10.74
CA PRO A 181 10.91 4.45 11.63
C PRO A 181 11.39 4.38 13.07
N ALA A 182 10.47 4.67 13.99
CA ALA A 182 10.69 4.44 15.40
C ALA A 182 11.01 2.98 15.71
N GLU A 183 11.94 2.77 16.65
CA GLU A 183 12.30 1.43 17.08
C GLU A 183 11.15 0.76 17.83
N ALA A 184 11.10 -0.57 17.79
CA ALA A 184 10.02 -1.33 18.39
C ALA A 184 9.91 -1.10 19.92
N ASP A 185 11.05 -0.88 20.58
CA ASP A 185 11.11 -0.62 22.02
C ASP A 185 10.50 0.74 22.37
N ASP A 186 10.81 1.78 21.59
CA ASP A 186 10.21 3.12 21.75
C ASP A 186 8.69 3.07 21.60
N VAL A 187 8.20 2.38 20.56
CA VAL A 187 6.75 2.23 20.32
C VAL A 187 6.10 1.48 21.47
N SER A 188 6.76 0.45 22.01
CA SER A 188 6.27 -0.33 23.14
C SER A 188 6.22 0.49 24.43
N GLU A 189 7.18 1.38 24.64
CA GLU A 189 7.20 2.32 25.77
C GLU A 189 6.06 3.34 25.68
N LEU A 190 5.89 3.99 24.51
CA LEU A 190 4.80 4.93 24.28
C LEU A 190 3.42 4.29 24.47
N LEU A 191 3.25 3.05 23.99
CA LEU A 191 2.03 2.28 24.20
C LEU A 191 1.78 1.97 25.68
N ARG A 192 2.84 1.66 26.44
CA ARG A 192 2.72 1.42 27.88
C ARG A 192 2.27 2.68 28.62
N HIS A 193 2.82 3.85 28.25
CA HIS A 193 2.39 5.13 28.82
C HIS A 193 0.93 5.43 28.49
N LEU A 194 0.51 5.27 27.23
CA LEU A 194 -0.88 5.44 26.82
C LEU A 194 -1.82 4.51 27.60
N ILE A 195 -1.48 3.22 27.72
CA ILE A 195 -2.31 2.24 28.44
C ILE A 195 -2.35 2.55 29.94
N SER A 196 -1.24 2.98 30.55
CA SER A 196 -1.23 3.40 31.96
C SER A 196 -2.15 4.59 32.17
N ALA A 197 -1.98 5.65 31.36
CA ALA A 197 -2.80 6.85 31.44
C ALA A 197 -4.29 6.55 31.21
N TRP A 198 -4.60 5.61 30.31
CA TRP A 198 -5.97 5.13 30.11
C TRP A 198 -6.56 4.45 31.36
N ASN A 199 -5.76 3.64 32.07
CA ASN A 199 -6.22 2.97 33.29
C ASN A 199 -6.33 3.91 34.50
N ASP A 200 -5.52 4.97 34.52
CA ASP A 200 -5.48 5.96 35.60
C ASP A 200 -6.55 7.06 35.44
N ALA A 201 -7.27 7.09 34.30
CA ALA A 201 -8.38 8.00 34.06
C ALA A 201 -9.72 7.47 34.64
N PRO A 202 -10.64 8.34 35.09
CA PRO A 202 -10.65 9.81 34.97
C PRO A 202 -9.85 10.57 36.05
N GLY A 203 -9.41 11.80 35.76
CA GLY A 203 -8.65 12.68 36.68
C GLY A 203 -7.36 13.21 36.06
N GLU A 204 -6.25 13.19 36.81
CA GLU A 204 -4.89 13.50 36.31
C GLU A 204 -4.51 12.61 35.09
N GLY A 205 -5.10 11.40 35.01
CA GLY A 205 -4.92 10.48 33.88
C GLY A 205 -5.41 11.01 32.52
N ILE A 206 -6.36 11.97 32.47
CA ILE A 206 -6.85 12.52 31.19
C ILE A 206 -5.77 13.38 30.52
N GLN A 207 -5.08 14.22 31.29
CA GLN A 207 -3.98 15.04 30.77
C GLN A 207 -2.84 14.14 30.29
N ASN A 208 -2.49 13.12 31.08
CA ASN A 208 -1.47 12.15 30.71
C ASN A 208 -1.86 11.33 29.47
N LEU A 209 -3.16 11.01 29.32
CA LEU A 209 -3.69 10.30 28.15
C LEU A 209 -3.56 11.17 26.90
N GLN A 210 -3.88 12.45 27.01
CA GLN A 210 -3.75 13.39 25.91
C GLN A 210 -2.28 13.56 25.50
N THR A 211 -1.37 13.78 26.47
CA THR A 211 0.08 13.86 26.18
C THR A 211 0.61 12.57 25.55
N SER A 212 0.24 11.40 26.06
CA SER A 212 0.67 10.12 25.48
C SER A 212 0.10 9.89 24.08
N ALA A 213 -1.11 10.41 23.79
CA ALA A 213 -1.69 10.36 22.45
C ALA A 213 -0.95 11.29 21.48
N GLU A 214 -0.60 12.50 21.92
CA GLU A 214 0.21 13.45 21.16
C GLU A 214 1.60 12.89 20.86
N ASP A 215 2.28 12.29 21.85
CA ASP A 215 3.59 11.64 21.68
C ASP A 215 3.56 10.51 20.63
N LEU A 216 2.48 9.71 20.60
CA LEU A 216 2.28 8.68 19.58
C LEU A 216 2.03 9.27 18.18
N LEU A 217 1.34 10.41 18.08
CA LEU A 217 1.08 11.09 16.82
C LEU A 217 2.33 11.78 16.26
N ASP A 218 3.21 12.25 17.12
CA ASP A 218 4.46 12.91 16.73
C ASP A 218 5.54 11.91 16.29
N ARG A 219 5.37 10.62 16.62
CA ARG A 219 6.34 9.58 16.25
C ARG A 219 6.25 9.18 14.78
N GLU A 220 7.41 9.02 14.13
CA GLU A 220 7.52 8.43 12.78
C GLU A 220 7.31 6.91 12.84
N LEU A 221 6.06 6.48 12.66
CA LEU A 221 5.69 5.06 12.63
C LEU A 221 5.66 4.54 11.19
N ASP A 222 6.25 3.38 10.94
CA ASP A 222 5.99 2.61 9.73
C ASP A 222 4.68 1.80 9.85
N LEU A 223 4.35 1.04 8.81
CA LEU A 223 3.16 0.19 8.80
C LEU A 223 3.16 -0.87 9.92
N GLN A 224 4.31 -1.39 10.32
CA GLN A 224 4.39 -2.36 11.42
C GLN A 224 4.16 -1.68 12.78
N GLY A 225 4.77 -0.53 13.01
CA GLY A 225 4.51 0.31 14.18
C GLY A 225 3.05 0.70 14.28
N LEU A 226 2.46 1.19 13.19
CA LEU A 226 1.03 1.50 13.10
C LEU A 226 0.16 0.28 13.39
N TRP A 227 0.51 -0.90 12.87
CA TRP A 227 -0.22 -2.14 13.14
C TRP A 227 -0.24 -2.49 14.63
N ARG A 228 0.91 -2.40 15.30
CA ARG A 228 1.03 -2.64 16.76
C ARG A 228 0.19 -1.64 17.54
N VAL A 229 0.28 -0.36 17.20
CA VAL A 229 -0.48 0.70 17.88
C VAL A 229 -1.98 0.53 17.67
N LEU A 230 -2.44 0.30 16.44
CA LEU A 230 -3.86 0.07 16.14
C LEU A 230 -4.40 -1.18 16.84
N LYS A 231 -3.61 -2.26 16.98
CA LYS A 231 -3.99 -3.46 17.75
C LYS A 231 -4.15 -3.14 19.24
N ALA A 232 -3.27 -2.30 19.80
CA ALA A 232 -3.39 -1.86 21.18
C ALA A 232 -4.64 -0.97 21.38
N LEU A 233 -4.89 -0.03 20.46
CA LEU A 233 -6.09 0.82 20.50
C LEU A 233 -7.38 0.01 20.34
N GLU A 234 -7.37 -1.04 19.51
CA GLU A 234 -8.48 -2.00 19.37
C GLU A 234 -8.80 -2.63 20.73
N ALA A 235 -7.78 -3.16 21.43
CA ALA A 235 -7.95 -3.76 22.76
C ALA A 235 -8.38 -2.75 23.83
N VAL A 236 -8.01 -1.48 23.70
CA VAL A 236 -8.47 -0.39 24.57
C VAL A 236 -9.94 -0.06 24.28
N ALA A 237 -10.33 0.04 23.01
CA ALA A 237 -11.70 0.35 22.58
C ALA A 237 -12.70 -0.77 22.91
N GLU A 238 -12.26 -2.03 23.00
CA GLU A 238 -13.10 -3.15 23.47
C GLU A 238 -13.41 -3.08 24.97
N ARG A 239 -12.62 -2.34 25.75
CA ARG A 239 -12.87 -2.17 27.18
C ARG A 239 -13.96 -1.11 27.36
N ASP A 240 -15.09 -1.52 27.92
CA ASP A 240 -16.20 -0.64 28.31
C ASP A 240 -15.86 0.18 29.58
N LYS A 241 -14.78 0.98 29.49
CA LYS A 241 -14.28 1.85 30.56
C LYS A 241 -14.14 3.31 30.12
N ALA A 242 -14.39 3.62 28.85
CA ALA A 242 -14.19 4.94 28.28
C ALA A 242 -15.25 5.94 28.80
N THR A 243 -14.80 6.97 29.52
CA THR A 243 -15.67 8.11 29.88
C THR A 243 -15.93 9.00 28.65
N GLU A 244 -16.95 9.86 28.72
CA GLU A 244 -17.26 10.82 27.64
C GLU A 244 -16.11 11.79 27.33
N GLU A 245 -15.22 12.05 28.30
CA GLU A 245 -14.04 12.90 28.14
C GLU A 245 -12.87 12.16 27.46
N MET A 246 -12.73 10.85 27.72
CA MET A 246 -11.66 10.02 27.14
C MET A 246 -11.95 9.65 25.68
N LYS A 247 -13.24 9.47 25.34
CA LYS A 247 -13.66 9.05 23.99
C LYS A 247 -13.10 9.97 22.89
N PRO A 248 -13.26 11.31 22.92
CA PRO A 248 -12.74 12.19 21.88
C PRO A 248 -11.24 12.01 21.62
N ILE A 249 -10.43 11.85 22.68
CA ILE A 249 -8.98 11.66 22.58
C ILE A 249 -8.66 10.36 21.84
N LEU A 250 -9.28 9.25 22.27
CA LEU A 250 -9.09 7.95 21.63
C LEU A 250 -9.56 7.95 20.18
N PHE A 251 -10.73 8.55 19.90
CA PHE A 251 -11.26 8.66 18.54
C PHE A 251 -10.35 9.48 17.64
N GLN A 252 -9.84 10.63 18.09
CA GLN A 252 -8.93 11.46 17.30
C GLN A 252 -7.61 10.75 17.01
N LEU A 253 -7.01 10.11 18.02
CA LEU A 253 -5.79 9.32 17.90
C LEU A 253 -6.00 8.18 16.88
N ALA A 254 -7.05 7.38 17.06
CA ALA A 254 -7.40 6.27 16.17
C ALA A 254 -7.56 6.74 14.73
N ARG A 255 -8.39 7.76 14.49
CA ARG A 255 -8.67 8.29 13.14
C ARG A 255 -7.42 8.75 12.40
N THR A 256 -6.52 9.41 13.13
CA THR A 256 -5.28 9.94 12.55
C THR A 256 -4.34 8.80 12.16
N LEU A 257 -4.17 7.80 13.04
CA LEU A 257 -3.32 6.65 12.79
C LEU A 257 -3.90 5.70 11.72
N GLU A 258 -5.22 5.52 11.69
CA GLU A 258 -5.94 4.82 10.62
C GLU A 258 -5.68 5.47 9.26
N GLY A 259 -5.82 6.80 9.18
CA GLY A 259 -5.56 7.56 7.96
C GLY A 259 -4.11 7.39 7.47
N ARG A 260 -3.13 7.46 8.39
CA ARG A 260 -1.71 7.21 8.09
C ARG A 260 -1.47 5.79 7.58
N ALA A 261 -2.08 4.78 8.21
CA ALA A 261 -1.94 3.38 7.81
C ALA A 261 -2.51 3.13 6.41
N LEU A 262 -3.68 3.69 6.11
CA LEU A 262 -4.26 3.57 4.77
C LEU A 262 -3.44 4.30 3.71
N ALA A 263 -2.93 5.50 4.02
CA ALA A 263 -2.06 6.26 3.12
C ALA A 263 -0.79 5.49 2.76
N MET A 264 -0.10 4.91 3.77
CA MET A 264 1.10 4.10 3.55
C MET A 264 0.80 2.80 2.82
N ALA A 265 -0.31 2.13 3.13
CA ALA A 265 -0.70 0.90 2.44
C ALA A 265 -1.05 1.16 0.96
N LEU A 266 -1.71 2.29 0.65
CA LEU A 266 -1.92 2.72 -0.73
C LEU A 266 -0.59 3.03 -1.44
N GLY A 267 0.32 3.74 -0.77
CA GLY A 267 1.65 4.03 -1.29
C GLY A 267 2.52 2.78 -1.53
N SER A 268 2.37 1.76 -0.67
CA SER A 268 2.96 0.43 -0.86
C SER A 268 2.37 -0.27 -2.09
N GLY A 269 1.04 -0.28 -2.21
CA GLY A 269 0.34 -0.89 -3.36
C GLY A 269 0.71 -0.26 -4.70
N LEU A 270 0.92 1.06 -4.76
CA LEU A 270 1.36 1.78 -5.97
C LEU A 270 2.78 1.40 -6.41
N ARG A 271 3.59 0.85 -5.49
CA ARG A 271 4.97 0.39 -5.74
C ARG A 271 5.12 -1.13 -5.68
N ASP A 272 4.02 -1.86 -5.57
CA ASP A 272 4.04 -3.32 -5.53
C ASP A 272 4.74 -3.87 -6.77
N PHE A 273 5.38 -5.02 -6.67
CA PHE A 273 6.05 -5.65 -7.81
C PHE A 273 5.05 -6.30 -8.79
N ASP A 274 3.86 -6.68 -8.33
CA ASP A 274 2.83 -7.30 -9.17
C ASP A 274 1.95 -6.24 -9.85
N PRO A 275 1.86 -6.22 -11.20
CA PRO A 275 1.03 -5.26 -11.94
C PRO A 275 -0.45 -5.28 -11.55
N LEU A 276 -0.99 -6.43 -11.11
CA LEU A 276 -2.38 -6.53 -10.66
C LEU A 276 -2.62 -5.67 -9.41
N VAL A 277 -1.69 -5.73 -8.46
CA VAL A 277 -1.77 -4.99 -7.20
C VAL A 277 -1.59 -3.49 -7.45
N ARG A 278 -0.62 -3.12 -8.30
CA ARG A 278 -0.46 -1.71 -8.74
C ARG A 278 -1.71 -1.18 -9.43
N ALA A 279 -2.31 -1.97 -10.32
CA ALA A 279 -3.52 -1.58 -11.04
C ALA A 279 -4.71 -1.35 -10.08
N ALA A 280 -4.83 -2.18 -9.04
CA ALA A 280 -5.83 -2.02 -7.99
C ALA A 280 -5.59 -0.77 -7.13
N ALA A 281 -4.34 -0.51 -6.73
CA ALA A 281 -3.97 0.71 -6.02
C ALA A 281 -4.30 1.96 -6.86
N MET A 282 -4.00 1.93 -8.15
CA MET A 282 -4.30 3.01 -9.08
C MET A 282 -5.82 3.23 -9.23
N GLU A 283 -6.60 2.16 -9.38
CA GLU A 283 -8.06 2.20 -9.41
C GLU A 283 -8.65 2.81 -8.13
N THR A 284 -8.17 2.35 -6.97
CA THR A 284 -8.58 2.90 -5.67
C THR A 284 -8.23 4.38 -5.55
N GLY A 285 -7.02 4.77 -5.90
CA GLY A 285 -6.60 6.18 -5.87
C GLY A 285 -7.47 7.07 -6.76
N MET A 286 -7.71 6.66 -8.01
CA MET A 286 -8.54 7.43 -8.95
C MET A 286 -9.99 7.60 -8.50
N ARG A 287 -10.55 6.58 -7.83
CA ARG A 287 -11.92 6.64 -7.32
C ARG A 287 -12.09 7.54 -6.11
N PHE A 288 -11.10 7.57 -5.21
CA PHE A 288 -11.30 8.12 -3.86
C PHE A 288 -10.43 9.33 -3.51
N LEU A 289 -9.31 9.59 -4.21
CA LEU A 289 -8.42 10.73 -3.94
C LEU A 289 -8.71 11.96 -4.82
N GLY A 290 -9.67 11.85 -5.74
CA GLY A 290 -10.20 12.98 -6.50
C GLY A 290 -9.39 13.39 -7.73
N PRO A 291 -9.71 14.56 -8.33
CA PRO A 291 -9.24 14.96 -9.66
C PRO A 291 -7.72 15.10 -9.78
N GLY A 292 -7.04 15.55 -8.72
CA GLY A 292 -5.59 15.70 -8.72
C GLY A 292 -4.88 14.36 -8.96
N PHE A 293 -5.35 13.30 -8.29
CA PHE A 293 -4.80 11.96 -8.47
C PHE A 293 -5.07 11.43 -9.88
N VAL A 294 -6.29 11.66 -10.41
CA VAL A 294 -6.65 11.26 -11.78
C VAL A 294 -5.73 11.91 -12.80
N LEU A 295 -5.44 13.21 -12.68
CA LEU A 295 -4.54 13.90 -13.60
C LEU A 295 -3.11 13.36 -13.53
N GLU A 296 -2.60 13.10 -12.33
CA GLU A 296 -1.26 12.51 -12.18
C GLU A 296 -1.21 11.06 -12.69
N ALA A 297 -2.28 10.28 -12.52
CA ALA A 297 -2.41 8.93 -13.06
C ALA A 297 -2.41 8.95 -14.60
N LEU A 298 -3.10 9.90 -15.22
CA LEU A 298 -3.05 10.09 -16.67
C LEU A 298 -1.66 10.50 -17.15
N ASP A 299 -1.00 11.40 -16.41
CA ASP A 299 0.39 11.80 -16.71
C ASP A 299 1.38 10.65 -16.56
N SER A 300 1.07 9.68 -15.69
CA SER A 300 1.86 8.46 -15.56
C SER A 300 1.81 7.55 -16.80
N LEU A 301 0.76 7.65 -17.63
CA LEU A 301 0.64 6.89 -18.88
C LEU A 301 1.47 7.47 -20.03
N SER A 302 1.92 8.72 -19.91
CA SER A 302 2.78 9.33 -20.91
C SER A 302 4.18 8.74 -20.80
N PRO A 303 4.81 8.33 -21.91
CA PRO A 303 6.21 7.90 -21.89
C PRO A 303 7.07 9.00 -21.28
N SER A 304 7.92 8.63 -20.31
CA SER A 304 8.85 9.58 -19.69
C SER A 304 9.67 10.29 -20.76
N GLN A 305 9.36 11.54 -21.06
CA GLN A 305 10.28 12.37 -21.82
C GLN A 305 11.28 12.95 -20.81
N PRO A 306 12.57 12.58 -20.89
CA PRO A 306 13.57 13.31 -20.14
C PRO A 306 13.49 14.78 -20.54
N ASP A 307 13.58 15.68 -19.56
CA ASP A 307 13.72 17.10 -19.85
C ASP A 307 15.02 17.36 -20.65
N SER A 308 15.25 18.61 -21.03
CA SER A 308 16.47 19.02 -21.74
C SER A 308 17.77 18.73 -20.97
N GLN A 309 17.69 18.33 -19.70
CA GLN A 309 18.81 17.93 -18.84
C GLN A 309 18.84 16.42 -18.55
N GLY A 310 18.03 15.60 -19.24
CA GLY A 310 17.99 14.15 -19.01
C GLY A 310 17.19 13.73 -17.78
N ARG A 311 16.49 14.66 -17.10
CA ARG A 311 15.78 14.40 -15.85
C ARG A 311 14.31 14.13 -16.14
N VAL A 312 13.76 13.08 -15.55
CA VAL A 312 12.32 12.87 -15.51
C VAL A 312 11.78 13.74 -14.37
N ALA A 313 10.87 14.67 -14.68
CA ALA A 313 10.31 15.60 -13.70
C ALA A 313 9.73 14.84 -12.50
N ARG A 314 10.32 15.10 -11.31
CA ARG A 314 9.97 14.44 -10.02
C ARG A 314 8.90 15.17 -9.22
N THR A 315 8.29 16.24 -9.75
CA THR A 315 7.29 17.02 -9.01
C THR A 315 5.90 16.40 -9.20
N ARG A 316 5.73 15.21 -8.61
CA ARG A 316 4.47 14.48 -8.58
C ARG A 316 3.94 14.50 -7.16
N VAL A 317 2.77 15.10 -6.96
CA VAL A 317 2.15 15.34 -5.64
C VAL A 317 1.77 14.02 -5.00
N PHE A 318 1.34 13.04 -5.79
CA PHE A 318 0.94 11.71 -5.33
C PHE A 318 2.05 10.65 -5.51
N GLY A 319 3.23 11.07 -5.98
CA GLY A 319 4.40 10.20 -6.10
C GLY A 319 4.26 9.08 -7.13
N LEU A 320 3.32 9.16 -8.09
CA LEU A 320 3.13 8.12 -9.09
C LEU A 320 4.36 8.02 -9.99
N PHE A 321 4.79 6.83 -10.38
CA PHE A 321 5.89 6.66 -11.33
C PHE A 321 5.36 6.56 -12.76
N PRO A 322 6.13 6.97 -13.78
CA PRO A 322 5.78 6.68 -15.16
C PRO A 322 5.60 5.17 -15.35
N ILE A 323 4.53 4.79 -16.04
CA ILE A 323 4.19 3.40 -16.28
C ILE A 323 5.19 2.82 -17.28
N VAL A 324 5.78 1.68 -16.94
CA VAL A 324 6.83 1.04 -17.77
C VAL A 324 6.22 0.09 -18.81
N PRO A 325 6.91 -0.16 -19.93
CA PRO A 325 6.47 -1.18 -20.89
C PRO A 325 6.23 -2.53 -20.19
N GLY A 326 5.09 -3.17 -20.48
CA GLY A 326 4.65 -4.41 -19.82
C GLY A 326 3.60 -4.24 -18.72
N GLU A 327 3.28 -3.00 -18.32
CA GLU A 327 2.23 -2.71 -17.32
C GLU A 327 0.84 -2.50 -17.94
N GLY A 328 0.48 -3.32 -18.95
CA GLY A 328 -0.78 -3.19 -19.69
C GLY A 328 -2.03 -3.17 -18.79
N LEU A 329 -2.02 -3.95 -17.70
CA LEU A 329 -3.11 -3.97 -16.71
C LEU A 329 -3.29 -2.63 -15.98
N VAL A 330 -2.21 -1.93 -15.64
CA VAL A 330 -2.29 -0.61 -14.98
C VAL A 330 -2.88 0.40 -15.95
N VAL A 331 -2.38 0.40 -17.19
CA VAL A 331 -2.90 1.24 -18.29
C VAL A 331 -4.41 1.00 -18.49
N GLN A 332 -4.82 -0.27 -18.58
CA GLN A 332 -6.23 -0.65 -18.73
C GLN A 332 -7.08 -0.12 -17.58
N ARG A 333 -6.64 -0.27 -16.32
CA ARG A 333 -7.42 0.20 -15.16
C ARG A 333 -7.55 1.72 -15.12
N VAL A 334 -6.49 2.47 -15.43
CA VAL A 334 -6.57 3.94 -15.50
C VAL A 334 -7.59 4.39 -16.55
N LEU A 335 -7.51 3.80 -17.75
CA LEU A 335 -8.40 4.15 -18.85
C LEU A 335 -9.84 3.70 -18.61
N ASP A 336 -10.04 2.53 -17.99
CA ASP A 336 -11.37 2.05 -17.64
C ASP A 336 -12.02 2.92 -16.54
N GLN A 337 -11.24 3.42 -15.57
CA GLN A 337 -11.73 4.41 -14.61
C GLN A 337 -12.07 5.74 -15.28
N LEU A 338 -11.26 6.19 -16.23
CA LEU A 338 -11.55 7.39 -17.02
C LEU A 338 -12.83 7.22 -17.84
N ALA A 339 -13.04 6.04 -18.43
CA ALA A 339 -14.25 5.72 -19.19
C ALA A 339 -15.51 5.70 -18.31
N ALA A 340 -15.40 5.19 -17.08
CA ALA A 340 -16.53 5.08 -16.15
C ALA A 340 -16.86 6.41 -15.46
N GLY A 341 -15.85 7.17 -15.04
CA GLY A 341 -16.01 8.37 -14.21
C GLY A 341 -15.89 9.69 -14.98
N GLY A 342 -15.37 9.67 -16.21
CA GLY A 342 -15.07 10.88 -16.98
C GLY A 342 -13.90 11.69 -16.41
N LEU A 343 -13.66 12.86 -17.00
CA LEU A 343 -12.67 13.83 -16.55
C LEU A 343 -13.35 14.93 -15.73
N ASN A 344 -13.54 14.69 -14.43
CA ASN A 344 -14.17 15.65 -13.52
C ASN A 344 -13.17 16.72 -13.06
N LEU A 345 -12.89 17.69 -13.94
CA LEU A 345 -12.00 18.82 -13.62
C LEU A 345 -12.66 19.78 -12.60
N PRO A 346 -11.89 20.35 -11.66
CA PRO A 346 -12.41 21.31 -10.68
C PRO A 346 -13.13 22.49 -11.34
N GLY A 347 -14.29 22.87 -10.78
CA GLY A 347 -15.14 23.94 -11.30
C GLY A 347 -14.58 25.35 -11.12
N ASP A 348 -13.61 25.51 -10.22
CA ASP A 348 -12.84 26.71 -9.92
C ASP A 348 -11.56 26.84 -10.76
N MET A 349 -11.18 25.80 -11.50
CA MET A 349 -10.05 25.84 -12.43
C MET A 349 -10.31 26.86 -13.55
N ASP A 350 -9.30 27.67 -13.88
CA ASP A 350 -9.32 28.62 -15.00
C ASP A 350 -9.87 27.95 -16.28
N PRO A 351 -10.84 28.56 -17.00
CA PRO A 351 -11.45 27.96 -18.18
C PRO A 351 -10.45 27.59 -19.27
N GLY A 352 -9.41 28.41 -19.47
CA GLY A 352 -8.35 28.15 -20.45
C GLY A 352 -7.51 26.94 -20.06
N LEU A 353 -7.09 26.86 -18.79
CA LEU A 353 -6.36 25.72 -18.24
C LEU A 353 -7.21 24.43 -18.27
N ARG A 354 -8.50 24.53 -17.95
CA ARG A 354 -9.44 23.41 -17.99
C ARG A 354 -9.59 22.85 -19.40
N ASN A 355 -9.79 23.72 -20.38
CA ASN A 355 -9.85 23.33 -21.78
C ASN A 355 -8.54 22.71 -22.23
N ASN A 356 -7.39 23.33 -21.92
CA ASN A 356 -6.07 22.78 -22.28
C ASN A 356 -5.85 21.39 -21.66
N THR A 357 -6.20 21.21 -20.37
CA THR A 357 -6.08 19.93 -19.67
C THR A 357 -6.96 18.87 -20.32
N ARG A 358 -8.23 19.18 -20.57
CA ARG A 358 -9.13 18.27 -21.32
C ARG A 358 -8.54 17.91 -22.67
N LEU A 359 -7.98 18.90 -23.37
CA LEU A 359 -7.42 18.68 -24.68
C LEU A 359 -6.19 17.74 -24.62
N ARG A 360 -5.31 17.94 -23.63
CA ARG A 360 -4.13 17.09 -23.40
C ARG A 360 -4.52 15.65 -23.12
N VAL A 361 -5.55 15.44 -22.29
CA VAL A 361 -6.06 14.11 -21.95
C VAL A 361 -6.62 13.40 -23.18
N ILE A 362 -7.42 14.08 -24.02
CA ILE A 362 -7.95 13.47 -25.26
C ILE A 362 -6.80 13.07 -26.20
N ASN A 363 -5.82 13.95 -26.40
CA ASN A 363 -4.63 13.65 -27.20
C ASN A 363 -3.85 12.43 -26.69
N LEU A 364 -3.67 12.33 -25.37
CA LEU A 364 -3.01 11.18 -24.74
C LEU A 364 -3.77 9.88 -25.04
N VAL A 365 -5.09 9.88 -24.86
CA VAL A 365 -5.91 8.69 -25.09
C VAL A 365 -5.92 8.30 -26.58
N ILE A 366 -5.94 9.27 -27.50
CA ILE A 366 -5.75 9.02 -28.94
C ILE A 366 -4.38 8.38 -29.20
N ALA A 367 -3.31 8.93 -28.63
CA ALA A 367 -1.96 8.39 -28.82
C ALA A 367 -1.86 6.94 -28.35
N ILE A 368 -2.38 6.62 -27.17
CA ILE A 368 -2.41 5.25 -26.62
C ILE A 368 -3.23 4.33 -27.51
N SER A 369 -4.40 4.75 -27.99
CA SER A 369 -5.33 3.92 -28.79
C SER A 369 -4.70 3.37 -30.07
N TYR A 370 -3.68 4.03 -30.61
CA TYR A 370 -3.12 3.74 -31.92
C TYR A 370 -1.61 3.47 -31.91
N ASP A 371 -0.96 3.51 -30.76
CA ASP A 371 0.42 3.08 -30.62
C ASP A 371 0.47 1.55 -30.48
N MET A 372 0.69 0.91 -31.64
CA MET A 372 0.79 -0.54 -31.78
C MET A 372 2.12 -1.11 -31.23
N VAL A 373 3.10 -0.25 -30.95
CA VAL A 373 4.45 -0.63 -30.55
C VAL A 373 4.55 -0.70 -29.02
N THR A 374 3.99 0.30 -28.33
CA THR A 374 4.14 0.44 -26.87
C THR A 374 3.03 -0.26 -26.08
N PHE A 375 1.79 -0.25 -26.59
CA PHE A 375 0.63 -0.74 -25.85
C PHE A 375 0.03 -2.01 -26.44
N ASP A 376 -0.37 -2.95 -25.59
CA ASP A 376 -1.05 -4.17 -26.01
C ASP A 376 -2.48 -3.89 -26.54
N GLU A 377 -3.09 -4.90 -27.17
CA GLU A 377 -4.43 -4.74 -27.76
C GLU A 377 -5.51 -4.39 -26.72
N ALA A 378 -5.39 -4.90 -25.49
CA ALA A 378 -6.37 -4.66 -24.44
C ALA A 378 -6.28 -3.23 -23.89
N SER A 379 -5.07 -2.70 -23.69
CA SER A 379 -4.83 -1.29 -23.34
C SER A 379 -5.36 -0.35 -24.42
N ARG A 380 -5.13 -0.66 -25.70
CA ARG A 380 -5.69 0.12 -26.82
C ARG A 380 -7.22 0.08 -26.85
N ALA A 381 -7.82 -1.08 -26.59
CA ALA A 381 -9.28 -1.21 -26.50
C ALA A 381 -9.86 -0.40 -25.33
N SER A 382 -9.21 -0.40 -24.17
CA SER A 382 -9.57 0.47 -23.04
C SER A 382 -9.42 1.95 -23.39
N ALA A 383 -8.39 2.34 -24.13
CA ALA A 383 -8.20 3.71 -24.59
C ALA A 383 -9.35 4.17 -25.50
N LEU A 384 -9.78 3.33 -26.45
CA LEU A 384 -10.94 3.63 -27.31
C LEU A 384 -12.24 3.79 -26.50
N ARG A 385 -12.44 2.96 -25.46
CA ARG A 385 -13.60 3.11 -24.54
C ARG A 385 -13.54 4.44 -23.79
N ALA A 386 -12.38 4.79 -23.24
CA ALA A 386 -12.17 6.07 -22.56
C ALA A 386 -12.38 7.26 -23.50
N LEU A 387 -11.88 7.18 -24.73
CA LEU A 387 -12.03 8.23 -25.74
C LEU A 387 -13.50 8.48 -26.07
N THR A 388 -14.27 7.40 -26.26
CA THR A 388 -15.71 7.48 -26.54
C THR A 388 -16.47 8.12 -25.38
N ALA A 389 -16.08 7.84 -24.13
CA ALA A 389 -16.69 8.45 -22.95
C ALA A 389 -16.33 9.94 -22.80
N LEU A 390 -15.09 10.32 -23.09
CA LEU A 390 -14.61 11.71 -22.97
C LEU A 390 -15.11 12.64 -24.08
N ALA A 391 -15.34 12.08 -25.27
CA ALA A 391 -15.77 12.77 -26.47
C ALA A 391 -16.95 12.01 -27.12
N PRO A 392 -18.15 12.08 -26.53
CA PRO A 392 -19.34 11.39 -27.05
C PRO A 392 -19.78 11.93 -28.43
N GLU A 393 -19.41 13.16 -28.77
CA GLU A 393 -19.62 13.83 -30.07
C GLU A 393 -18.59 13.39 -31.13
N GLY A 394 -17.63 12.53 -30.76
CA GLY A 394 -16.59 12.03 -31.64
C GLY A 394 -17.12 11.06 -32.71
N PRO A 395 -16.27 10.68 -33.67
CA PRO A 395 -16.68 9.81 -34.79
C PRO A 395 -17.13 8.41 -34.36
N GLY A 396 -16.81 7.96 -33.14
CA GLY A 396 -17.24 6.67 -32.62
C GLY A 396 -16.64 5.46 -33.36
N THR A 397 -15.61 5.67 -34.18
CA THR A 397 -15.00 4.62 -34.99
C THR A 397 -13.67 4.13 -34.40
N ARG A 398 -13.14 3.03 -34.93
CA ARG A 398 -11.79 2.53 -34.59
C ARG A 398 -10.70 3.07 -35.52
N ARG A 399 -11.02 4.05 -36.37
CA ARG A 399 -10.08 4.60 -37.36
C ARG A 399 -9.37 5.81 -36.79
N LYS A 400 -8.04 5.78 -36.80
CA LYS A 400 -7.20 6.84 -36.26
C LYS A 400 -7.45 8.16 -36.95
N GLU A 401 -7.50 8.11 -38.26
CA GLU A 401 -7.55 9.28 -39.13
C GLU A 401 -8.83 10.09 -38.90
N GLU A 402 -9.95 9.40 -38.64
CA GLU A 402 -11.24 10.02 -38.34
C GLU A 402 -11.21 10.72 -36.98
N TRP A 403 -10.61 10.10 -35.96
CA TRP A 403 -10.41 10.72 -34.66
C TRP A 403 -9.43 11.90 -34.70
N GLU A 404 -8.32 11.78 -35.41
CA GLU A 404 -7.35 12.87 -35.58
C GLU A 404 -7.92 14.04 -36.39
N ALA A 405 -8.77 13.78 -37.37
CA ALA A 405 -9.45 14.82 -38.16
C ALA A 405 -10.49 15.56 -37.30
N TRP A 406 -11.39 14.81 -36.66
CA TRP A 406 -12.36 15.38 -35.71
C TRP A 406 -11.67 16.19 -34.62
N TRP A 407 -10.58 15.65 -34.07
CA TRP A 407 -9.79 16.30 -33.05
C TRP A 407 -9.23 17.65 -33.50
N ARG A 408 -8.65 17.72 -34.71
CA ARG A 408 -8.10 18.96 -35.27
C ARG A 408 -9.19 20.03 -35.42
N GLU A 409 -10.37 19.64 -35.90
CA GLU A 409 -11.52 20.55 -36.04
C GLU A 409 -12.02 21.02 -34.67
N PHE A 410 -12.19 20.10 -33.71
CA PHE A 410 -12.63 20.39 -32.36
C PHE A 410 -11.65 21.33 -31.63
N ALA A 411 -10.34 21.06 -31.70
CA ALA A 411 -9.32 21.87 -31.08
C ALA A 411 -9.26 23.29 -31.67
N GLN A 412 -9.45 23.43 -32.99
CA GLN A 412 -9.54 24.74 -33.65
C GLN A 412 -10.77 25.52 -33.18
N GLN A 413 -11.95 24.88 -33.14
CA GLN A 413 -13.18 25.51 -32.65
C GLN A 413 -13.09 25.96 -31.19
N ALA A 414 -12.42 25.16 -30.35
CA ALA A 414 -12.19 25.48 -28.94
C ALA A 414 -11.23 26.66 -28.75
N GLN A 415 -10.29 26.88 -29.68
CA GLN A 415 -9.37 28.03 -29.67
C GLN A 415 -10.03 29.31 -30.21
N THR A 416 -10.99 29.18 -31.13
CA THR A 416 -11.66 30.32 -31.78
C THR A 416 -12.92 30.82 -31.07
N SER A 417 -13.45 30.08 -30.10
CA SER A 417 -14.63 30.52 -29.33
C SER A 417 -14.22 31.59 -28.32
N PRO A 418 -14.59 32.87 -28.51
CA PRO A 418 -14.24 33.93 -27.57
C PRO A 418 -15.02 33.74 -26.28
N THR A 419 -14.37 33.97 -25.14
CA THR A 419 -15.01 34.14 -23.85
C THR A 419 -16.03 35.26 -23.98
N THR A 420 -17.31 34.92 -24.11
CA THR A 420 -18.40 35.89 -24.00
C THR A 420 -18.45 36.34 -22.55
N GLU A 421 -17.58 37.28 -22.17
CA GLU A 421 -17.82 38.14 -21.03
C GLU A 421 -19.20 38.75 -21.24
N THR A 422 -20.14 38.32 -20.41
CA THR A 422 -21.44 38.97 -20.29
C THR A 422 -21.15 40.34 -19.69
N SER A 423 -20.86 41.33 -20.54
CA SER A 423 -20.82 42.71 -20.12
C SER A 423 -22.24 43.09 -19.73
N VAL A 424 -22.46 43.18 -18.43
CA VAL A 424 -23.64 43.86 -17.89
C VAL A 424 -23.53 45.31 -18.35
N PRO A 425 -24.52 45.85 -19.09
CA PRO A 425 -24.46 47.24 -19.55
C PRO A 425 -24.47 48.18 -18.33
N PRO A 426 -23.73 49.30 -18.36
CA PRO A 426 -23.79 50.28 -17.28
C PRO A 426 -25.16 50.96 -17.34
N THR A 427 -26.00 50.70 -16.35
CA THR A 427 -27.18 51.53 -16.08
C THR A 427 -26.70 52.90 -15.64
N SER A 428 -26.78 53.87 -16.54
CA SER A 428 -26.76 55.29 -16.24
C SER A 428 -27.83 55.59 -15.19
N ASN A 429 -27.41 56.06 -14.02
CA ASN A 429 -28.17 57.04 -13.26
C ASN A 429 -27.19 58.04 -12.68
N ALA A 430 -27.21 59.22 -13.28
CA ALA A 430 -26.66 60.42 -12.69
C ALA A 430 -27.49 60.78 -11.45
N THR A 431 -26.81 61.10 -10.34
CA THR A 431 -27.27 62.16 -9.44
C THR A 431 -26.05 62.85 -8.87
N GLU A 432 -26.17 64.16 -8.84
CA GLU A 432 -25.20 65.21 -8.60
C GLU A 432 -24.35 65.10 -7.32
N ALA A 433 -23.18 65.74 -7.43
CA ALA A 433 -22.09 65.96 -6.48
C ALA A 433 -22.51 66.89 -5.29
N PRO A 434 -21.62 67.56 -4.50
CA PRO A 434 -20.15 67.60 -4.52
C PRO A 434 -19.45 67.76 -3.13
N VAL A 435 -18.13 67.99 -3.21
CA VAL A 435 -17.29 68.83 -2.34
C VAL A 435 -16.50 68.11 -1.24
N GLY A 436 -15.17 68.14 -1.38
CA GLY A 436 -14.27 68.19 -0.22
C GLY A 436 -12.96 67.44 -0.36
N SER A 437 -12.07 67.88 -1.23
CA SER A 437 -10.62 67.67 -1.01
C SER A 437 -9.88 68.91 -1.49
N PRO A 438 -8.91 69.36 -0.70
CA PRO A 438 -7.58 69.56 -1.25
C PRO A 438 -6.51 68.84 -0.41
N THR A 439 -5.72 68.05 -1.12
CA THR A 439 -4.24 67.97 -1.09
C THR A 439 -3.50 68.18 0.24
N ASP A 440 -2.75 67.12 0.62
CA ASP A 440 -1.30 67.04 0.97
C ASP A 440 -0.61 68.20 1.72
N PRO A 441 0.49 68.00 2.51
CA PRO A 441 1.44 66.88 2.47
C PRO A 441 2.04 66.40 3.83
N ALA A 442 2.71 65.25 3.80
CA ALA A 442 4.02 64.95 4.40
C ALA A 442 4.29 65.00 5.94
N ILE A 443 5.20 64.07 6.34
CA ILE A 443 6.17 64.16 7.45
C ILE A 443 5.62 63.94 8.88
N ASN A 444 5.94 62.82 9.53
CA ASN A 444 7.17 62.67 10.34
C ASN A 444 7.23 61.33 11.10
N ASP A 445 8.46 60.88 11.30
CA ASP A 445 8.90 59.88 12.28
C ASP A 445 8.33 60.11 13.68
N THR A 446 8.10 59.04 14.45
CA THR A 446 8.80 58.81 15.74
C THR A 446 8.37 57.49 16.43
N GLU A 447 9.41 56.78 16.85
CA GLU A 447 9.53 55.83 17.96
C GLU A 447 8.43 55.91 19.06
N ASN A 448 7.92 54.77 19.52
CA ASN A 448 8.34 54.10 20.76
C ASN A 448 7.34 53.04 21.26
N VAL A 449 7.94 52.00 21.88
CA VAL A 449 7.42 50.85 22.64
C VAL A 449 6.97 49.63 21.85
#